data_AF-A0A068BAZ7-F1
#
_entry.id   AF-A0A068BAZ7-F1
#
_cell.length_a   1.000
_cell.length_b   1.000
_cell.length_c   1.000
_cell.angle_alpha   90.00
_cell.angle_beta   90.00
_cell.angle_gamma   90.00
#
_symmetry.space_group_name_H-M   'P 1'
#
loop_
_entity.id
_entity.type
_entity.pdbx_description
1 polymer ?
#
loop_
_entity_poly.entity_id
_entity_poly.type
_entity_poly.pdbx_seq_one_letter_code
_entity_poly.pdbx_strand_id
1 'polypeptide(L)'
;IFLSWSFSIIHMIPYLGNQKNYLSAITAPSAIFTQGFATSGLSIEMHQSAILVPALQSHWLMMHVSMMLLSYAVLLCGSLLSVALIVITFRKNIDFFLNKNFISLRKSFFFDTIEYLNEKESVFKKTSFLSFINFYKYQLIQRLDYWSYRVISLGFTFLTIGILSGAVWANEAWGSYWNWDPKETWAFITWTIFAIYLHTRTNKKLQDQGTNSDF
;
A
#
# COMPACT_ATOMS: atom_id res chain seq x y z
N ILE A 1 22.63 -1.04 9.93
CA ILE A 1 22.44 0.06 10.91
C ILE A 1 21.26 0.97 10.54
N PHE A 2 21.23 1.58 9.35
CA PHE A 2 20.10 2.42 8.91
C PHE A 2 18.73 1.72 8.99
N LEU A 3 18.63 0.47 8.48
CA LEU A 3 17.38 -0.31 8.53
C LEU A 3 16.91 -0.58 9.98
N SER A 4 17.85 -0.79 10.92
CA SER A 4 17.55 -1.00 12.34
C SER A 4 16.98 0.28 12.97
N TRP A 5 17.57 1.44 12.64
CA TRP A 5 17.06 2.73 13.08
C TRP A 5 15.66 3.02 12.53
N SER A 6 15.40 2.67 11.27
CA SER A 6 14.04 2.78 10.69
C SER A 6 13.02 1.96 11.48
N PHE A 7 13.33 0.71 11.85
CA PHE A 7 12.43 -0.11 12.67
C PHE A 7 12.29 0.42 14.11
N SER A 8 13.36 0.98 14.69
CA SER A 8 13.33 1.58 16.03
C SER A 8 12.42 2.83 16.07
N ILE A 9 12.49 3.69 15.05
CA ILE A 9 11.60 4.85 14.91
C ILE A 9 10.14 4.40 14.78
N ILE A 10 9.87 3.38 13.95
CA ILE A 10 8.52 2.81 13.79
C ILE A 10 8.00 2.22 15.11
N HIS A 11 8.87 1.60 15.92
CA HIS A 11 8.52 1.09 17.24
C HIS A 11 8.17 2.20 18.25
N MET A 12 8.77 3.40 18.11
CA MET A 12 8.49 4.56 18.97
C MET A 12 7.16 5.26 18.66
N ILE A 13 6.68 5.24 17.42
CA ILE A 13 5.43 5.93 17.01
C ILE A 13 4.20 5.50 17.84
N PRO A 14 3.97 4.22 18.13
CA PRO A 14 2.91 3.75 19.03
C PRO A 14 2.96 4.34 20.44
N TYR A 15 4.16 4.63 20.94
CA TYR A 15 4.38 5.11 22.31
C TYR A 15 3.91 6.56 22.49
N LEU A 16 3.95 7.38 21.43
CA LEU A 16 3.44 8.76 21.44
C LEU A 16 1.91 8.86 21.54
N GLY A 17 1.18 7.79 21.21
CA GLY A 17 -0.29 7.79 21.10
C GLY A 17 -1.05 7.24 22.31
N ASN A 18 -0.37 6.83 23.39
CA ASN A 18 -0.98 6.27 24.61
C ASN A 18 -2.00 5.12 24.40
N GLN A 19 -1.90 4.38 23.28
CA GLN A 19 -2.74 3.20 23.00
C GLN A 19 -1.92 1.92 23.05
N LYS A 20 -2.48 0.86 23.66
CA LYS A 20 -1.89 -0.50 23.63
C LYS A 20 -1.96 -1.06 22.21
N ASN A 21 -0.89 -0.86 21.45
CA ASN A 21 -0.84 -1.22 20.04
C ASN A 21 -0.17 -2.57 19.82
N TYR A 22 -0.89 -3.53 19.22
CA TYR A 22 -0.35 -4.82 18.73
C TYR A 22 0.84 -4.64 17.75
N LEU A 23 0.96 -3.45 17.13
CA LEU A 23 2.08 -3.10 16.26
C LEU A 23 3.43 -3.11 16.99
N SER A 24 3.50 -2.73 18.27
CA SER A 24 4.77 -2.75 19.02
C SER A 24 5.24 -4.18 19.28
N ALA A 25 4.31 -5.13 19.46
CA ALA A 25 4.59 -6.54 19.66
C ALA A 25 5.14 -7.22 18.40
N ILE A 26 4.78 -6.76 17.21
CA ILE A 26 5.29 -7.29 15.92
C ILE A 26 6.63 -6.63 15.55
N THR A 27 6.76 -5.33 15.81
CA THR A 27 7.96 -4.56 15.44
C THR A 27 9.15 -4.82 16.36
N ALA A 28 8.93 -5.12 17.64
CA ALA A 28 10.02 -5.38 18.60
C ALA A 28 10.88 -6.62 18.24
N PRO A 29 10.32 -7.82 17.96
CA PRO A 29 11.11 -8.96 17.56
C PRO A 29 11.85 -8.74 16.23
N SER A 30 11.22 -8.05 15.28
CA SER A 30 11.83 -7.72 13.98
C SER A 30 13.03 -6.78 14.12
N ALA A 31 12.93 -5.76 14.99
CA ALA A 31 14.03 -4.85 15.29
C ALA A 31 15.19 -5.58 15.99
N ILE A 32 14.89 -6.42 16.99
CA ILE A 32 15.90 -7.22 17.71
C ILE A 32 16.59 -8.20 16.76
N PHE A 33 15.85 -8.86 15.86
CA PHE A 33 16.43 -9.79 14.88
C PHE A 33 17.35 -9.07 13.89
N THR A 34 16.92 -7.93 13.36
CA THR A 34 17.72 -7.12 12.43
C THR A 34 18.97 -6.55 13.11
N GLN A 35 18.85 -6.11 14.36
CA GLN A 35 19.98 -5.62 15.15
C GLN A 35 20.93 -6.76 15.53
N GLY A 36 20.40 -7.92 15.93
CA GLY A 36 21.15 -9.13 16.22
C GLY A 36 21.92 -9.62 15.01
N PHE A 37 21.30 -9.65 13.83
CA PHE A 37 21.96 -9.98 12.57
C PHE A 37 23.07 -8.99 12.23
N ALA A 38 22.79 -7.68 12.33
CA ALA A 38 23.79 -6.64 12.07
C ALA A 38 24.98 -6.66 13.04
N THR A 39 24.81 -7.22 14.25
CA THR A 39 25.86 -7.31 15.28
C THR A 39 26.49 -8.71 15.34
N SER A 40 25.88 -9.72 14.69
CA SER A 40 26.41 -11.08 14.65
C SER A 40 27.73 -11.11 13.87
N GLY A 41 28.77 -11.70 14.48
CA GLY A 41 30.16 -11.67 14.02
C GLY A 41 30.45 -12.31 12.65
N LEU A 42 29.42 -12.74 11.91
CA LEU A 42 29.49 -13.19 10.52
C LEU A 42 29.97 -12.08 9.56
N SER A 43 29.89 -10.81 9.98
CA SER A 43 30.39 -9.66 9.22
C SER A 43 31.92 -9.50 9.28
N ILE A 44 32.60 -10.10 10.26
CA ILE A 44 34.05 -9.88 10.48
C ILE A 44 34.91 -10.67 9.47
N GLU A 45 34.45 -11.85 9.03
CA GLU A 45 35.17 -12.70 8.06
C GLU A 45 35.02 -12.25 6.60
N MET A 46 34.08 -11.35 6.29
CA MET A 46 33.87 -10.80 4.93
C MET A 46 34.61 -9.48 4.67
N HIS A 47 35.42 -8.98 5.63
CA HIS A 47 36.14 -7.71 5.48
C HIS A 47 37.37 -7.75 4.58
N GLN A 48 37.74 -8.90 4.01
CA GLN A 48 38.71 -8.96 2.91
C GLN A 48 38.02 -8.71 1.56
N SER A 49 37.56 -7.47 1.37
CA SER A 49 37.10 -7.01 0.07
C SER A 49 38.31 -6.74 -0.83
N ALA A 50 38.44 -7.51 -1.91
CA ALA A 50 39.17 -7.08 -3.09
C ALA A 50 38.78 -5.64 -3.48
N ILE A 51 39.73 -4.88 -4.04
CA ILE A 51 39.63 -3.48 -4.47
C ILE A 51 38.20 -3.15 -4.93
N LEU A 52 37.44 -2.47 -4.06
CA LEU A 52 36.07 -2.07 -4.34
C LEU A 52 36.09 -0.95 -5.37
N VAL A 53 35.18 -1.02 -6.34
CA VAL A 53 34.90 0.08 -7.26
C VAL A 53 34.54 1.33 -6.43
N PRO A 54 35.06 2.54 -6.77
CA PRO A 54 34.92 3.76 -5.95
C PRO A 54 33.49 4.08 -5.48
N ALA A 55 32.48 3.62 -6.23
CA ALA A 55 31.07 3.83 -5.97
C ALA A 55 30.55 3.27 -4.63
N LEU A 56 31.20 2.23 -4.06
CA LEU A 56 30.78 1.55 -2.81
C LEU A 56 31.25 2.24 -1.52
N GLN A 57 32.12 3.25 -1.62
CA GLN A 57 32.64 3.99 -0.46
C GLN A 57 31.82 5.24 -0.11
N SER A 58 30.88 5.65 -0.96
CA SER A 58 30.12 6.89 -0.78
C SER A 58 28.98 6.74 0.23
N HIS A 59 28.83 7.75 1.11
CA HIS A 59 27.68 7.83 2.03
C HIS A 59 26.35 7.99 1.28
N TRP A 60 26.39 8.55 0.07
CA TRP A 60 25.24 8.73 -0.80
C TRP A 60 24.66 7.40 -1.31
N LEU A 61 25.50 6.40 -1.59
CA LEU A 61 25.02 5.06 -1.97
C LEU A 61 24.15 4.46 -0.86
N MET A 62 24.57 4.57 0.40
CA MET A 62 23.80 4.05 1.53
C MET A 62 22.44 4.75 1.67
N MET A 63 22.39 6.08 1.48
CA MET A 63 21.13 6.82 1.53
C MET A 63 20.22 6.44 0.35
N HIS A 64 20.77 6.35 -0.86
CA HIS A 64 20.03 5.96 -2.06
C HIS A 64 19.41 4.57 -1.91
N VAL A 65 20.21 3.55 -1.58
CA VAL A 65 19.75 2.17 -1.51
C VAL A 65 18.73 1.99 -0.38
N SER A 66 18.95 2.59 0.79
CA SER A 66 18.00 2.49 1.91
C SER A 66 16.67 3.16 1.60
N MET A 67 16.69 4.35 0.98
CA MET A 67 15.48 5.07 0.63
C MET A 67 14.70 4.40 -0.51
N MET A 68 15.40 3.85 -1.51
CA MET A 68 14.77 3.07 -2.58
C MET A 68 14.13 1.79 -2.04
N LEU A 69 14.79 1.07 -1.14
CA LEU A 69 14.24 -0.14 -0.53
C LEU A 69 12.99 0.17 0.32
N LEU A 70 13.04 1.24 1.12
CA LEU A 70 11.89 1.68 1.91
C LEU A 70 10.72 2.13 1.01
N SER A 71 11.01 2.90 -0.04
CA SER A 71 10.04 3.30 -1.07
C SER A 71 9.32 2.10 -1.67
N TYR A 72 10.07 1.11 -2.18
CA TYR A 72 9.49 -0.07 -2.80
C TYR A 72 8.67 -0.89 -1.81
N ALA A 73 9.11 -1.04 -0.56
CA ALA A 73 8.34 -1.74 0.47
C ALA A 73 7.00 -1.07 0.74
N VAL A 74 6.99 0.26 0.87
CA VAL A 74 5.77 1.06 1.13
C VAL A 74 4.84 1.06 -0.09
N LEU A 75 5.37 1.26 -1.29
CA LEU A 75 4.59 1.23 -2.54
C LEU A 75 3.99 -0.15 -2.81
N LEU A 76 4.77 -1.22 -2.59
CA LEU A 76 4.31 -2.60 -2.74
C LEU A 76 3.18 -2.89 -1.74
N CYS A 77 3.37 -2.53 -0.46
CA CYS A 77 2.33 -2.66 0.56
C CYS A 77 1.04 -1.91 0.18
N GLY A 78 1.16 -0.65 -0.27
CA GLY A 78 0.02 0.14 -0.72
C GLY A 78 -0.71 -0.46 -1.93
N SER A 79 0.05 -0.98 -2.90
CA SER A 79 -0.49 -1.62 -4.10
C SER A 79 -1.19 -2.96 -3.79
N LEU A 80 -0.61 -3.79 -2.91
CA LEU A 80 -1.24 -5.03 -2.46
C LEU A 80 -2.57 -4.77 -1.76
N LEU A 81 -2.64 -3.72 -0.93
CA LEU A 81 -3.88 -3.33 -0.28
C LEU A 81 -4.96 -2.93 -1.29
N SER A 82 -4.58 -2.18 -2.34
CA SER A 82 -5.48 -1.78 -3.42
C SER A 82 -5.98 -2.98 -4.24
N VAL A 83 -5.07 -3.88 -4.63
CA VAL A 83 -5.42 -5.11 -5.36
C VAL A 83 -6.36 -5.99 -4.54
N ALA A 84 -6.11 -6.13 -3.23
CA ALA A 84 -6.99 -6.89 -2.34
C ALA A 84 -8.42 -6.33 -2.31
N LEU A 85 -8.58 -5.00 -2.29
CA LEU A 85 -9.89 -4.35 -2.35
C LEU A 85 -10.63 -4.63 -3.68
N ILE A 86 -9.90 -4.58 -4.79
CA ILE A 86 -10.44 -4.89 -6.12
C ILE A 86 -10.92 -6.34 -6.15
N VAL A 87 -10.13 -7.29 -5.66
CA VAL A 87 -10.48 -8.72 -5.62
C VAL A 87 -11.73 -8.96 -4.76
N ILE A 88 -11.83 -8.34 -3.59
CA ILE A 88 -13.00 -8.45 -2.71
C ILE A 88 -14.26 -7.90 -3.39
N THR A 89 -14.14 -6.75 -4.05
CA THR A 89 -15.26 -6.10 -4.74
C THR A 89 -15.70 -6.91 -5.96
N PHE A 90 -14.75 -7.44 -6.72
CA PHE A 90 -15.00 -8.23 -7.92
C PHE A 90 -15.65 -9.58 -7.62
N ARG A 91 -15.20 -10.29 -6.57
CA ARG A 91 -15.82 -11.55 -6.12
C ARG A 91 -17.30 -11.34 -5.81
N LYS A 92 -17.64 -10.25 -5.10
CA LYS A 92 -19.03 -9.95 -4.75
C LYS A 92 -19.89 -9.62 -5.98
N ASN A 93 -19.33 -8.93 -6.97
CA ASN A 93 -20.03 -8.65 -8.21
C ASN A 93 -20.39 -9.94 -8.98
N ILE A 94 -19.47 -10.91 -8.99
CA ILE A 94 -19.71 -12.25 -9.56
C ILE A 94 -20.82 -12.97 -8.79
N ASP A 95 -20.75 -13.01 -7.45
CA ASP A 95 -21.77 -13.68 -6.62
C ASP A 95 -23.16 -13.06 -6.83
N PHE A 96 -23.24 -11.73 -6.93
CA PHE A 96 -24.50 -11.03 -7.23
C PHE A 96 -25.02 -11.36 -8.63
N PHE A 97 -24.15 -11.38 -9.64
CA PHE A 97 -24.52 -11.68 -11.02
C PHE A 97 -25.03 -13.13 -11.17
N LEU A 98 -24.34 -14.10 -10.58
CA LEU A 98 -24.74 -15.51 -10.56
C LEU A 98 -26.09 -15.71 -9.84
N ASN A 99 -26.27 -15.08 -8.68
CA ASN A 99 -27.52 -15.19 -7.93
C ASN A 99 -28.69 -14.52 -8.67
N LYS A 100 -28.47 -13.39 -9.34
CA LYS A 100 -29.51 -12.69 -10.12
C LYS A 100 -30.00 -13.53 -11.30
N ASN A 101 -29.09 -14.20 -12.02
CA ASN A 101 -29.45 -15.14 -13.08
C ASN A 101 -30.23 -16.35 -12.53
N PHE A 102 -29.80 -16.92 -11.41
CA PHE A 102 -30.49 -18.05 -10.77
C PHE A 102 -31.90 -17.67 -10.26
N ILE A 103 -32.07 -16.49 -9.67
CA ILE A 103 -33.37 -15.97 -9.23
C ILE A 103 -34.28 -15.71 -10.42
N SER A 104 -33.77 -15.14 -11.52
CA SER A 104 -34.55 -14.95 -12.76
C SER A 104 -35.04 -16.29 -13.31
N LEU A 105 -34.20 -17.32 -13.27
CA LEU A 105 -34.53 -18.64 -13.78
C LEU A 105 -35.52 -19.37 -12.87
N ARG A 106 -35.36 -19.29 -11.55
CA ARG A 106 -36.30 -19.84 -10.56
C ARG A 106 -37.67 -19.14 -10.60
N LYS A 107 -37.70 -17.82 -10.79
CA LYS A 107 -38.95 -17.04 -10.85
C LYS A 107 -39.77 -17.35 -12.10
N SER A 108 -39.14 -17.80 -13.19
CA SER A 108 -39.85 -18.32 -14.36
C SER A 108 -40.51 -19.69 -14.13
N PHE A 109 -40.03 -20.46 -13.14
CA PHE A 109 -40.45 -21.85 -12.90
C PHE A 109 -41.51 -22.03 -11.80
N PHE A 110 -41.70 -21.05 -10.90
CA PHE A 110 -42.52 -21.21 -9.68
C PHE A 110 -43.68 -20.21 -9.56
N PHE A 111 -44.14 -19.64 -10.67
CA PHE A 111 -45.07 -18.52 -10.67
C PHE A 111 -46.55 -18.91 -10.63
N ASP A 112 -47.03 -19.65 -9.62
CA ASP A 112 -48.49 -19.75 -9.53
C ASP A 112 -49.23 -19.67 -8.19
N THR A 113 -48.80 -20.13 -6.99
CA THR A 113 -49.82 -20.10 -5.88
C THR A 113 -49.43 -19.98 -4.40
N ILE A 114 -48.23 -20.33 -3.90
CA ILE A 114 -48.10 -20.62 -2.44
C ILE A 114 -47.30 -19.59 -1.59
N GLU A 115 -46.62 -18.59 -2.16
CA GLU A 115 -45.51 -17.89 -1.45
C GLU A 115 -45.82 -16.48 -0.86
N TYR A 116 -47.03 -15.92 -0.99
CA TYR A 116 -47.21 -14.48 -0.74
C TYR A 116 -47.23 -14.02 0.74
N LEU A 117 -47.58 -14.89 1.70
CA LEU A 117 -47.79 -14.47 3.10
C LEU A 117 -46.62 -14.73 4.06
N ASN A 118 -45.75 -15.71 3.79
CA ASN A 118 -44.58 -16.05 4.64
C ASN A 118 -43.27 -15.39 4.16
N GLU A 119 -43.24 -14.93 2.91
CA GLU A 119 -42.09 -14.26 2.31
C GLU A 119 -41.91 -12.83 2.85
N LYS A 120 -43.00 -12.10 3.15
CA LYS A 120 -42.94 -10.69 3.53
C LYS A 120 -42.21 -10.44 4.86
N GLU A 121 -42.36 -11.33 5.85
CA GLU A 121 -41.71 -11.20 7.17
C GLU A 121 -40.23 -11.63 7.14
N SER A 122 -39.91 -12.72 6.43
CA SER A 122 -38.54 -13.22 6.25
C SER A 122 -37.70 -12.33 5.32
N VAL A 123 -38.32 -11.72 4.31
CA VAL A 123 -37.69 -10.72 3.44
C VAL A 123 -37.36 -9.45 4.22
N PHE A 124 -38.25 -8.94 5.09
CA PHE A 124 -37.97 -7.72 5.87
C PHE A 124 -36.82 -7.90 6.88
N LYS A 125 -36.74 -9.06 7.53
CA LYS A 125 -35.63 -9.39 8.45
C LYS A 125 -34.32 -9.63 7.70
N LYS A 126 -34.39 -10.23 6.51
CA LYS A 126 -33.20 -10.52 5.68
C LYS A 126 -32.68 -9.27 4.97
N THR A 127 -33.55 -8.37 4.49
CA THR A 127 -33.17 -7.10 3.85
C THR A 127 -32.53 -6.14 4.85
N SER A 128 -33.07 -6.03 6.07
CA SER A 128 -32.48 -5.20 7.13
C SER A 128 -31.09 -5.70 7.56
N PHE A 129 -30.91 -7.01 7.75
CA PHE A 129 -29.59 -7.58 8.11
C PHE A 129 -28.56 -7.48 6.95
N LEU A 130 -28.98 -7.66 5.69
CA LEU A 130 -28.13 -7.47 4.52
C LEU A 130 -27.70 -6.01 4.34
N SER A 131 -28.58 -5.05 4.65
CA SER A 131 -28.28 -3.62 4.60
C SER A 131 -27.19 -3.24 5.62
N PHE A 132 -27.24 -3.81 6.82
CA PHE A 132 -26.26 -3.56 7.88
C PHE A 132 -24.87 -4.08 7.49
N ILE A 133 -24.75 -5.33 7.04
CA ILE A 133 -23.47 -5.89 6.56
C ILE A 133 -22.89 -5.09 5.38
N ASN A 134 -23.75 -4.62 4.47
CA ASN A 134 -23.33 -3.79 3.35
C ASN A 134 -22.81 -2.42 3.79
N PHE A 135 -23.42 -1.81 4.82
CA PHE A 135 -23.01 -0.51 5.34
C PHE A 135 -21.61 -0.56 5.97
N TYR A 136 -21.34 -1.50 6.88
CA TYR A 136 -19.99 -1.65 7.48
C TYR A 136 -18.93 -2.00 6.45
N LYS A 137 -19.26 -2.86 5.48
CA LYS A 137 -18.32 -3.19 4.40
C LYS A 137 -17.98 -1.97 3.56
N TYR A 138 -18.98 -1.15 3.20
CA TYR A 138 -18.75 0.09 2.45
C TYR A 138 -17.84 1.04 3.23
N GLN A 139 -18.13 1.26 4.51
CA GLN A 139 -17.31 2.11 5.39
C GLN A 139 -15.87 1.59 5.51
N LEU A 140 -15.68 0.26 5.63
CA LEU A 140 -14.36 -0.35 5.68
C LEU A 140 -13.59 -0.20 4.36
N ILE A 141 -14.24 -0.42 3.22
CA ILE A 141 -13.61 -0.25 1.89
C ILE A 141 -13.15 1.19 1.71
N GLN A 142 -13.98 2.17 2.05
CA GLN A 142 -13.63 3.59 1.95
C GLN A 142 -12.47 3.95 2.89
N ARG A 143 -12.45 3.39 4.10
CA ARG A 143 -11.35 3.57 5.06
C ARG A 143 -10.05 2.96 4.54
N LEU A 144 -10.10 1.74 4.00
CA LEU A 144 -8.93 1.04 3.47
C LEU A 144 -8.38 1.72 2.21
N ASP A 145 -9.25 2.19 1.32
CA ASP A 145 -8.86 2.96 0.13
C ASP A 145 -8.22 4.31 0.52
N TYR A 146 -8.74 4.98 1.54
CA TYR A 146 -8.11 6.17 2.12
C TYR A 146 -6.71 5.89 2.68
N TRP A 147 -6.53 4.78 3.42
CA TRP A 147 -5.23 4.39 3.94
C TRP A 147 -4.27 3.97 2.82
N SER A 148 -4.74 3.21 1.82
CA SER A 148 -3.95 2.83 0.64
C SER A 148 -3.40 4.06 -0.07
N TYR A 149 -4.25 5.07 -0.29
CA TYR A 149 -3.83 6.34 -0.89
C TYR A 149 -2.73 7.04 -0.08
N ARG A 150 -2.87 7.13 1.25
CA ARG A 150 -1.84 7.72 2.13
C ARG A 150 -0.52 6.94 2.06
N VAL A 151 -0.58 5.61 2.09
CA VAL A 151 0.61 4.75 2.01
C VAL A 151 1.31 4.94 0.67
N ILE A 152 0.58 4.95 -0.45
CA ILE A 152 1.15 5.21 -1.78
C ILE A 152 1.78 6.61 -1.86
N SER A 153 1.11 7.63 -1.29
CA SER A 153 1.66 9.00 -1.22
C SER A 153 2.97 9.05 -0.42
N LEU A 154 3.05 8.36 0.72
CA LEU A 154 4.29 8.27 1.50
C LEU A 154 5.39 7.55 0.73
N GLY A 155 5.06 6.43 0.07
CA GLY A 155 5.99 5.69 -0.79
C GLY A 155 6.55 6.56 -1.92
N PHE A 156 5.70 7.37 -2.55
CA PHE A 156 6.11 8.31 -3.59
C PHE A 156 7.08 9.39 -3.08
N THR A 157 6.88 9.92 -1.86
CA THR A 157 7.85 10.87 -1.27
C THR A 157 9.22 10.22 -1.04
N PHE A 158 9.25 8.97 -0.57
CA PHE A 158 10.50 8.23 -0.42
C PHE A 158 11.14 7.92 -1.78
N LEU A 159 10.34 7.55 -2.79
CA LEU A 159 10.81 7.37 -4.16
C LEU A 159 11.49 8.63 -4.71
N THR A 160 10.93 9.82 -4.50
CA THR A 160 11.54 11.09 -4.95
C THR A 160 12.92 11.32 -4.35
N ILE A 161 13.05 11.13 -3.04
CA ILE A 161 14.31 11.30 -2.33
C ILE A 161 15.32 10.22 -2.76
N GLY A 162 14.84 9.00 -3.04
CA GLY A 162 15.64 7.91 -3.59
C GLY A 162 16.22 8.24 -4.96
N ILE A 163 15.43 8.79 -5.87
CA ILE A 163 15.90 9.21 -7.21
C ILE A 163 16.88 10.38 -7.11
N LEU A 164 16.58 11.39 -6.29
CA LEU A 164 17.48 12.54 -6.09
C LEU A 164 18.84 12.13 -5.51
N SER A 165 18.84 11.28 -4.48
CA SER A 165 20.07 10.75 -3.90
C SER A 165 20.83 9.83 -4.85
N GLY A 166 20.12 9.10 -5.71
CA GLY A 166 20.71 8.29 -6.78
C GLY A 166 21.43 9.14 -7.83
N ALA A 167 20.86 10.29 -8.21
CA ALA A 167 21.50 11.21 -9.15
C ALA A 167 22.79 11.81 -8.58
N VAL A 168 22.80 12.18 -7.29
CA VAL A 168 24.03 12.68 -6.62
C VAL A 168 25.10 11.59 -6.58
N TRP A 169 24.70 10.36 -6.24
CA TRP A 169 25.61 9.21 -6.26
C TRP A 169 26.16 8.90 -7.66
N ALA A 170 25.33 8.97 -8.70
CA ALA A 170 25.76 8.73 -10.08
C ALA A 170 26.84 9.73 -10.51
N ASN A 171 26.71 10.99 -10.10
CA ASN A 171 27.73 12.00 -10.35
C ASN A 171 29.05 11.69 -9.64
N GLU A 172 29.00 11.18 -8.41
CA GLU A 172 30.19 10.79 -7.65
C GLU A 172 30.86 9.52 -8.21
N ALA A 173 30.08 8.58 -8.73
CA ALA A 173 30.58 7.31 -9.25
C ALA A 173 31.06 7.38 -10.71
N TRP A 174 30.34 8.13 -11.57
CA TRP A 174 30.53 8.13 -13.02
C TRP A 174 30.72 9.54 -13.62
N GLY A 175 30.66 10.61 -12.81
CA GLY A 175 30.83 11.99 -13.28
C GLY A 175 29.62 12.59 -14.02
N SER A 176 28.47 11.91 -14.00
CA SER A 176 27.22 12.39 -14.59
C SER A 176 26.04 12.08 -13.65
N TYR A 177 25.12 13.04 -13.50
CA TYR A 177 23.93 12.88 -12.64
C TYR A 177 22.89 11.91 -13.21
N TRP A 178 22.86 11.73 -14.53
CA TRP A 178 21.86 10.93 -15.21
C TRP A 178 22.40 10.46 -16.55
N ASN A 179 22.33 9.17 -16.80
CA ASN A 179 22.54 8.58 -18.10
C ASN A 179 21.22 7.98 -18.56
N TRP A 180 20.80 8.24 -19.79
CA TRP A 180 19.54 7.72 -20.38
C TRP A 180 19.60 6.22 -20.67
N ASP A 181 20.15 5.44 -19.75
CA ASP A 181 20.16 4.01 -19.84
C ASP A 181 18.77 3.44 -19.48
N PRO A 182 18.50 2.17 -19.84
CA PRO A 182 17.20 1.59 -19.61
C PRO A 182 16.78 1.66 -18.13
N LYS A 183 17.70 1.45 -17.18
CA LYS A 183 17.37 1.39 -15.75
C LYS A 183 16.92 2.76 -15.21
N GLU A 184 17.62 3.83 -15.55
CA GLU A 184 17.29 5.18 -15.07
C GLU A 184 16.03 5.69 -15.77
N THR A 185 15.90 5.43 -17.07
CA THR A 185 14.69 5.78 -17.84
C THR A 185 13.43 5.11 -17.28
N TRP A 186 13.50 3.81 -16.94
CA TRP A 186 12.37 3.11 -16.30
C TRP A 186 12.04 3.65 -14.90
N ALA A 187 13.05 4.06 -14.13
CA ALA A 187 12.83 4.72 -12.85
C ALA A 187 12.06 6.05 -13.02
N PHE A 188 12.40 6.84 -14.03
CA PHE A 188 11.68 8.08 -14.34
C PHE A 188 10.24 7.82 -14.82
N ILE A 189 10.03 6.85 -15.73
CA ILE A 189 8.69 6.50 -16.23
C ILE A 189 7.77 6.07 -15.09
N THR A 190 8.25 5.17 -14.22
CA THR A 190 7.45 4.69 -13.06
C THR A 190 7.15 5.82 -12.09
N TRP A 191 8.10 6.71 -11.84
CA TRP A 191 7.88 7.92 -11.06
C TRP A 191 6.78 8.80 -11.66
N THR A 192 6.80 9.05 -12.97
CA THR A 192 5.75 9.83 -13.67
C THR A 192 4.38 9.17 -13.56
N ILE A 193 4.28 7.85 -13.69
CA ILE A 193 3.00 7.13 -13.55
C ILE A 193 2.41 7.34 -12.15
N PHE A 194 3.22 7.20 -11.10
CA PHE A 194 2.75 7.45 -9.72
C PHE A 194 2.40 8.93 -9.49
N ALA A 195 3.14 9.86 -10.08
CA ALA A 195 2.84 11.29 -10.00
C ALA A 195 1.47 11.61 -10.63
N ILE A 196 1.20 11.08 -11.83
CA ILE A 196 -0.09 11.25 -12.51
C ILE A 196 -1.22 10.62 -11.69
N TYR A 197 -1.00 9.42 -11.13
CA TYR A 197 -1.98 8.74 -10.27
C TYR A 197 -2.35 9.61 -9.05
N LEU A 198 -1.36 10.14 -8.33
CA LEU A 198 -1.62 10.99 -7.16
C LEU A 198 -2.25 12.33 -7.54
N HIS A 199 -1.83 12.92 -8.67
CA HIS A 199 -2.36 14.19 -9.16
C HIS A 199 -3.84 14.08 -9.53
N THR A 200 -4.21 13.09 -10.35
CA THR A 200 -5.60 12.86 -10.76
C THR A 200 -6.52 12.58 -9.56
N ARG A 201 -6.01 11.88 -8.55
CA ARG A 201 -6.78 11.54 -7.36
C ARG A 201 -6.95 12.71 -6.38
N THR A 202 -5.96 13.58 -6.28
CA THR A 202 -6.05 14.82 -5.48
C THR A 202 -7.11 15.76 -6.06
N ASN A 203 -7.15 15.89 -7.39
CA ASN A 203 -8.12 16.76 -8.07
C ASN A 203 -9.57 16.28 -7.91
N LYS A 204 -9.83 14.96 -7.97
CA LYS A 204 -11.19 14.42 -7.73
C LYS A 204 -11.72 14.75 -6.33
N LYS A 205 -10.87 14.62 -5.31
CA LYS A 205 -11.25 14.95 -3.93
C LYS A 205 -11.62 16.43 -3.78
N LEU A 206 -10.90 17.31 -4.47
CA LEU A 206 -11.20 18.75 -4.48
C LEU A 206 -12.55 19.04 -5.16
N GLN A 207 -12.85 18.35 -6.25
CA GLN A 207 -14.12 18.49 -6.97
C GLN A 207 -15.32 18.01 -6.14
N ASP A 208 -15.21 16.87 -5.44
CA ASP A 208 -16.27 16.36 -4.55
C ASP A 208 -16.52 17.27 -3.34
N GLN A 209 -15.51 18.03 -2.88
CA GLN A 209 -15.68 18.98 -1.78
C GLN A 209 -16.34 20.28 -2.23
N GLY A 210 -16.01 20.80 -3.42
CA GLY A 210 -16.64 21.99 -3.98
C GLY A 210 -18.14 21.81 -4.26
N THR A 211 -18.56 20.63 -4.70
CA THR A 211 -19.99 20.37 -4.95
C THR A 211 -20.84 20.17 -3.69
N ASN A 212 -20.22 19.85 -2.54
CA ASN A 212 -20.91 19.65 -1.26
C ASN A 212 -20.96 20.93 -0.40
N SER A 213 -20.23 21.98 -0.75
CA SER A 213 -20.28 23.29 -0.08
C SER A 213 -21.29 24.26 -0.70
N ASP A 214 -21.85 23.91 -1.86
CA ASP A 214 -22.75 24.77 -2.64
C ASP A 214 -24.25 24.47 -2.41
N PHE A 215 -24.59 23.77 -1.32
CA PHE A 215 -25.96 23.50 -0.86
C PHE A 215 -26.16 23.87 0.60
#